data_AF-A0A314KMF6-F1
#
_entry.id   AF-A0A314KMF6-F1
#
_cell.length_a   1.000
_cell.length_b   1.000
_cell.length_c   1.000
_cell.angle_alpha   90.00
_cell.angle_beta   90.00
_cell.angle_gamma   90.00
#
_symmetry.space_group_name_H-M   'P 1'
#
loop_
_entity.id
_entity.type
_entity.pdbx_description
1 polymer ?
#
loop_
_entity_poly.entity_id
_entity_poly.type
_entity_poly.pdbx_seq_one_letter_code
_entity_poly.pdbx_strand_id
1 'polypeptide(L)'
;IEDIETRFNRPRRVRDDPNVTEPSGTSSIFPQLGKPASALITFPLTDMQKLQAHRYVLLNCAVVMPFVDEFRQYIRRSSRRRPSPTEIERRVNKEFVDWFQKRIMNPDTIDTMSIDLKFFARGPSVVARRFTAYNINGSKFRTLAREEGLRTQNSGVFLTSKISCVTSSIDGNLRQAE
;
A
#
# COMPACT_ATOMS: atom_id res chain seq x y z
N ILE A 1 11.24 33.96 -31.68
CA ILE A 1 12.03 32.88 -31.04
C ILE A 1 11.13 31.88 -30.29
N GLU A 2 9.88 32.21 -30.00
CA GLU A 2 8.95 31.33 -29.25
C GLU A 2 8.44 30.09 -30.01
N ASP A 3 8.69 29.97 -31.33
CA ASP A 3 8.27 28.83 -32.16
C ASP A 3 9.37 27.80 -32.48
N ILE A 4 10.54 27.89 -31.83
CA ILE A 4 11.62 26.91 -32.06
C ILE A 4 11.48 25.78 -31.03
N GLU A 5 11.13 24.58 -31.52
CA GLU A 5 11.08 23.38 -30.69
C GLU A 5 12.48 23.05 -30.15
N THR A 6 12.73 23.35 -28.88
CA THR A 6 13.98 22.98 -28.19
C THR A 6 13.83 21.65 -27.46
N ARG A 7 14.95 21.04 -27.05
CA ARG A 7 14.93 19.84 -26.17
C ARG A 7 14.15 20.07 -24.88
N PHE A 8 14.02 21.33 -24.43
CA PHE A 8 13.30 21.71 -23.22
C PHE A 8 11.78 21.87 -23.44
N ASN A 9 11.35 22.20 -24.66
CA ASN A 9 9.93 22.41 -24.99
C ASN A 9 9.27 21.16 -25.60
N ARG A 10 10.01 20.08 -25.84
CA ARG A 10 9.46 18.83 -26.37
C ARG A 10 8.52 18.16 -25.36
N PRO A 11 7.29 17.81 -25.76
CA PRO A 11 6.40 17.02 -24.91
C PRO A 11 7.08 15.74 -24.46
N ARG A 12 6.92 15.38 -23.18
CA ARG A 12 7.42 14.10 -22.66
C ARG A 12 6.83 12.95 -23.48
N ARG A 13 7.67 11.97 -23.81
CA ARG A 13 7.27 10.78 -24.57
C ARG A 13 6.20 9.95 -23.85
N VAL A 14 6.14 10.05 -22.53
CA VAL A 14 5.17 9.38 -21.67
C VAL A 14 4.38 10.45 -20.94
N ARG A 15 3.05 10.46 -21.13
CA ARG A 15 2.13 11.29 -20.35
C ARG A 15 1.78 10.58 -19.06
N ASP A 16 2.41 10.99 -17.98
CA ASP A 16 2.19 10.52 -16.62
C ASP A 16 1.55 11.56 -15.70
N ASP A 17 1.23 12.76 -16.23
CA ASP A 17 0.52 13.78 -15.48
C ASP A 17 -0.84 13.24 -14.98
N PRO A 18 -1.14 13.35 -13.68
CA PRO A 18 -2.42 12.94 -13.13
C PRO A 18 -3.53 13.77 -13.77
N ASN A 19 -4.75 13.21 -13.84
CA ASN A 19 -5.86 13.96 -14.42
C ASN A 19 -6.17 15.17 -13.54
N VAL A 20 -6.16 16.37 -14.11
CA VAL A 20 -6.44 17.64 -13.40
C VAL A 20 -7.87 17.70 -12.85
N THR A 21 -8.75 16.78 -13.29
CA THR A 21 -10.13 16.64 -12.84
C THR A 21 -10.24 15.63 -11.69
N GLU A 22 -9.54 15.86 -10.59
CA GLU A 22 -9.77 15.09 -9.34
C GLU A 22 -10.70 15.91 -8.43
N PRO A 23 -11.75 15.30 -7.85
CA PRO A 23 -12.61 15.98 -6.89
C PRO A 23 -11.79 16.41 -5.67
N SER A 24 -12.05 17.61 -5.18
CA SER A 24 -11.56 18.15 -3.92
C SER A 24 -11.82 17.16 -2.78
N GLY A 25 -10.82 16.37 -2.41
CA GLY A 25 -10.96 15.27 -1.44
C GLY A 25 -9.91 14.16 -1.51
N THR A 26 -8.94 14.24 -2.43
CA THR A 26 -7.82 13.29 -2.44
C THR A 26 -7.03 13.39 -1.13
N SER A 27 -7.00 12.30 -0.35
CA SER A 27 -6.17 12.21 0.85
C SER A 27 -4.72 12.54 0.48
N SER A 28 -4.11 13.47 1.21
CA SER A 28 -2.71 13.87 1.00
C SER A 28 -1.72 12.72 1.26
N ILE A 29 -2.19 11.64 1.90
CA ILE A 29 -1.38 10.48 2.28
C ILE A 29 -1.10 9.56 1.09
N PHE A 30 -2.03 9.45 0.13
CA PHE A 30 -1.85 8.67 -1.09
C PHE A 30 -2.17 9.53 -2.31
N PRO A 31 -1.27 10.45 -2.68
CA PRO A 31 -1.46 11.23 -3.89
C PRO A 31 -1.56 10.29 -5.10
N GLN A 32 -2.43 10.63 -6.04
CA GLN A 32 -2.46 9.93 -7.32
C GLN A 32 -1.14 10.21 -8.04
N LEU A 33 -0.31 9.19 -8.15
CA LEU A 33 0.94 9.25 -8.91
C LEU A 33 0.77 8.55 -10.24
N GLY A 34 1.17 9.21 -11.33
CA GLY A 34 1.06 8.63 -12.66
C GLY A 34 -0.37 8.56 -13.19
N LYS A 35 -0.52 7.81 -14.29
CA LYS A 35 -1.77 7.72 -15.04
C LYS A 35 -1.94 6.34 -15.69
N PRO A 36 -3.14 5.73 -15.62
CA PRO A 36 -3.45 4.54 -16.40
C PRO A 36 -3.31 4.77 -17.90
N ALA A 37 -2.65 3.84 -18.60
CA ALA A 37 -2.52 3.80 -20.06
C ALA A 37 -3.32 2.64 -20.67
N SER A 38 -4.33 2.16 -19.95
CA SER A 38 -5.26 1.11 -20.37
C SER A 38 -6.66 1.38 -19.85
N ALA A 39 -7.64 0.67 -20.42
CA ALA A 39 -8.96 0.57 -19.81
C ALA A 39 -8.85 0.02 -18.38
N LEU A 40 -9.75 0.49 -17.52
CA LEU A 40 -9.94 -0.02 -16.17
C LEU A 40 -10.67 -1.37 -16.25
N ILE A 41 -10.15 -2.36 -15.53
CA ILE A 41 -10.85 -3.61 -15.24
C ILE A 41 -11.04 -3.70 -13.73
N THR A 42 -12.21 -4.09 -13.28
CA THR A 42 -12.48 -4.34 -11.86
C THR A 42 -12.56 -5.83 -11.58
N PHE A 43 -12.11 -6.25 -10.40
CA PHE A 43 -12.20 -7.64 -9.96
C PHE A 43 -12.37 -7.71 -8.43
N PRO A 44 -13.08 -8.71 -7.90
CA PRO A 44 -13.21 -8.90 -6.46
C PRO A 44 -11.91 -9.42 -5.85
N LEU A 45 -11.60 -8.97 -4.64
CA LEU A 45 -10.54 -9.54 -3.80
C LEU A 45 -11.09 -10.65 -2.93
N THR A 46 -10.33 -11.72 -2.76
CA THR A 46 -10.62 -12.70 -1.69
C THR A 46 -10.36 -12.08 -0.32
N ASP A 47 -10.95 -12.63 0.74
CA ASP A 47 -10.71 -12.14 2.10
C ASP A 47 -9.23 -12.15 2.48
N MET A 48 -8.50 -13.18 2.04
CA MET A 48 -7.05 -13.27 2.21
C MET A 48 -6.32 -12.14 1.48
N GLN A 49 -6.64 -11.87 0.22
CA GLN A 49 -6.02 -10.78 -0.55
C GLN A 49 -6.34 -9.41 0.07
N LYS A 50 -7.59 -9.21 0.49
CA LYS A 50 -8.05 -7.99 1.16
C LYS A 50 -7.28 -7.77 2.47
N LEU A 51 -7.14 -8.81 3.29
CA LEU A 51 -6.40 -8.77 4.54
C LEU A 51 -4.90 -8.49 4.32
N GLN A 52 -4.28 -9.11 3.32
CA GLN A 52 -2.88 -8.87 2.98
C GLN A 52 -2.64 -7.44 2.49
N ALA A 53 -3.52 -6.93 1.62
CA ALA A 53 -3.46 -5.54 1.17
C ALA A 53 -3.64 -4.55 2.32
N HIS A 54 -4.59 -4.81 3.22
CA HIS A 54 -4.84 -3.98 4.40
C HIS A 54 -3.64 -3.96 5.35
N ARG A 55 -3.09 -5.15 5.69
CA ARG A 55 -1.87 -5.28 6.50
C ARG A 55 -0.70 -4.52 5.89
N TYR A 56 -0.49 -4.67 4.58
CA TYR A 56 0.60 -3.98 3.91
C TYR A 56 0.51 -2.47 4.08
N VAL A 57 -0.67 -1.89 3.81
CA VAL A 57 -0.90 -0.45 3.96
C VAL A 57 -0.67 0.01 5.40
N LEU A 58 -1.24 -0.69 6.38
CA LEU A 58 -1.13 -0.30 7.79
C LEU A 58 0.31 -0.39 8.32
N LEU A 59 1.08 -1.40 7.92
CA LEU A 59 2.43 -1.63 8.43
C LEU A 59 3.52 -0.84 7.69
N ASN A 60 3.17 -0.18 6.57
CA ASN A 60 4.11 0.64 5.78
C ASN A 60 3.69 2.12 5.71
N CYS A 61 2.64 2.54 6.43
CA CYS A 61 2.19 3.93 6.46
C CYS A 61 2.75 4.65 7.69
N ALA A 62 3.51 5.73 7.46
CA ALA A 62 4.11 6.53 8.53
C ALA A 62 3.08 7.07 9.55
N VAL A 63 1.87 7.42 9.10
CA VAL A 63 0.78 7.90 9.96
C VAL A 63 0.27 6.82 10.92
N VAL A 64 0.40 5.54 10.55
CA VAL A 64 -0.05 4.39 11.34
C VAL A 64 1.04 3.85 12.27
N MET A 65 2.32 4.10 11.97
CA MET A 65 3.45 3.59 12.75
C MET A 65 3.38 3.82 14.28
N PRO A 66 2.93 4.99 14.79
CA PRO A 66 2.76 5.19 16.23
C PRO A 66 1.81 4.18 16.88
N PHE A 67 0.76 3.77 16.17
CA PHE A 67 -0.20 2.76 16.64
C PHE A 67 0.38 1.36 16.60
N VAL A 68 1.26 1.06 15.62
CA VAL A 68 2.00 -0.21 15.60
C VAL A 68 2.88 -0.30 16.86
N ASP A 69 3.56 0.78 17.22
CA ASP A 69 4.41 0.81 18.41
C ASP A 69 3.59 0.78 19.71
N GLU A 70 2.45 1.46 19.77
CA GLU A 70 1.47 1.33 20.86
C GLU A 70 1.06 -0.14 21.03
N PHE A 71 0.74 -0.83 19.93
CA PHE A 71 0.36 -2.24 19.97
C PHE A 71 1.51 -3.15 20.43
N ARG A 72 2.74 -2.91 19.96
CA ARG A 72 3.93 -3.62 20.46
C ARG A 72 4.10 -3.46 21.96
N GLN A 73 3.87 -2.26 22.49
CA GLN A 73 3.91 -2.02 23.94
C GLN A 73 2.77 -2.72 24.67
N TYR A 74 1.56 -2.70 24.11
CA TYR A 74 0.40 -3.44 24.64
C TYR A 74 0.69 -4.94 24.74
N ILE A 75 1.29 -5.54 23.72
CA ILE A 75 1.74 -6.95 23.74
C ILE A 75 2.70 -7.18 24.91
N ARG A 76 3.70 -6.32 25.09
CA ARG A 76 4.69 -6.45 26.17
C ARG A 76 4.06 -6.35 27.56
N ARG A 77 3.11 -5.42 27.77
CA ARG A 77 2.44 -5.20 29.06
C ARG A 77 1.42 -6.30 29.40
N SER A 78 0.72 -6.83 28.40
CA SER A 78 -0.31 -7.87 28.58
C SER A 78 0.25 -9.28 28.75
N SER A 79 1.55 -9.50 28.50
CA SER A 79 2.17 -10.81 28.55
C SER A 79 2.70 -11.14 29.94
N ARG A 80 2.38 -12.35 30.46
CA ARG A 80 2.88 -12.82 31.77
C ARG A 80 4.40 -12.98 31.83
N ARG A 81 5.03 -13.28 30.69
CA ARG A 81 6.48 -13.37 30.51
C ARG A 81 6.92 -12.38 29.44
N ARG A 82 8.19 -11.98 29.46
CA ARG A 82 8.77 -11.13 28.41
C ARG A 82 8.67 -11.86 27.06
N PRO A 83 7.88 -11.35 26.08
CA PRO A 83 7.77 -11.98 24.79
C PRO A 83 9.03 -11.75 23.96
N SER A 84 9.41 -12.71 23.14
CA SER A 84 10.53 -12.57 22.21
C SER A 84 10.18 -11.58 21.07
N PRO A 85 11.18 -10.99 20.39
CA PRO A 85 10.93 -10.14 19.23
C PRO A 85 10.08 -10.84 18.15
N THR A 86 10.36 -12.13 17.87
CA THR A 86 9.60 -12.93 16.91
C THR A 86 8.14 -13.15 17.35
N GLU A 87 7.89 -13.37 18.64
CA GLU A 87 6.53 -13.48 19.17
C GLU A 87 5.75 -12.17 19.02
N ILE A 88 6.40 -11.03 19.26
CA ILE A 88 5.80 -9.71 19.07
C ILE A 88 5.42 -9.51 17.59
N GLU A 89 6.36 -9.72 16.66
CA GLU A 89 6.08 -9.50 15.24
C GLU A 89 5.05 -10.49 14.68
N ARG A 90 5.00 -11.73 15.19
CA ARG A 90 3.93 -12.69 14.86
C ARG A 90 2.56 -12.16 15.29
N ARG A 91 2.46 -11.58 16.49
CA ARG A 91 1.21 -10.98 16.99
C ARG A 91 0.84 -9.71 16.25
N VAL A 92 1.80 -8.84 15.94
CA VAL A 92 1.57 -7.67 15.08
C VAL A 92 0.97 -8.12 13.74
N ASN A 93 1.61 -9.09 13.07
CA ASN A 93 1.11 -9.62 11.80
C ASN A 93 -0.31 -10.21 11.91
N LYS A 94 -0.61 -10.91 13.00
CA LYS A 94 -1.88 -11.63 13.15
C LYS A 94 -3.03 -10.72 13.60
N GLU A 95 -2.78 -9.90 14.61
CA GLU A 95 -3.81 -9.25 15.46
C GLU A 95 -3.89 -7.73 15.24
N PHE A 96 -2.88 -7.09 14.64
CA PHE A 96 -2.82 -5.63 14.58
C PHE A 96 -3.99 -5.00 13.83
N VAL A 97 -4.46 -5.61 12.73
CA VAL A 97 -5.57 -5.07 11.93
C VAL A 97 -6.83 -4.93 12.79
N ASP A 98 -7.22 -5.99 13.49
CA ASP A 98 -8.42 -6.00 14.33
C ASP A 98 -8.25 -5.08 15.54
N TRP A 99 -7.05 -5.06 16.14
CA TRP A 99 -6.76 -4.17 17.26
C TRP A 99 -6.81 -2.70 16.85
N PHE A 100 -6.22 -2.35 15.70
CA PHE A 100 -6.20 -1.00 15.17
C PHE A 100 -7.61 -0.52 14.84
N GLN A 101 -8.43 -1.36 14.21
CA GLN A 101 -9.83 -1.03 13.95
C GLN A 101 -10.58 -0.71 15.24
N LYS A 102 -10.44 -1.55 16.28
CA LYS A 102 -11.07 -1.31 17.60
C LYS A 102 -10.55 -0.04 18.27
N ARG A 103 -9.25 0.23 18.17
CA ARG A 103 -8.59 1.41 18.76
C ARG A 103 -9.08 2.73 18.15
N ILE A 104 -9.26 2.75 16.83
CA ILE A 104 -9.68 3.96 16.08
C ILE A 104 -11.20 4.15 16.14
N MET A 105 -11.97 3.06 16.12
CA MET A 105 -13.44 3.10 16.11
C MET A 105 -14.05 3.11 17.52
N ASN A 106 -13.26 3.37 18.56
CA ASN A 106 -13.75 3.46 19.93
C ASN A 106 -14.69 4.69 20.06
N PRO A 107 -15.98 4.51 20.43
CA PRO A 107 -16.94 5.60 20.57
C PRO A 107 -16.47 6.77 21.44
N ASP A 108 -15.68 6.49 22.48
CA ASP A 108 -15.21 7.51 23.43
C ASP A 108 -14.15 8.45 22.82
N THR A 109 -13.48 8.02 21.74
CA THR A 109 -12.35 8.75 21.13
C THR A 109 -12.51 8.97 19.63
N ILE A 110 -13.54 8.42 19.00
CA ILE A 110 -13.70 8.42 17.55
C ILE A 110 -13.76 9.84 16.97
N ASP A 111 -14.35 10.80 17.68
CA ASP A 111 -14.46 12.19 17.20
C ASP A 111 -13.12 12.91 17.21
N THR A 112 -12.16 12.45 18.01
CA THR A 112 -10.78 12.97 18.05
C THR A 112 -9.89 12.37 16.96
N MET A 113 -10.30 11.25 16.33
CA MET A 113 -9.52 10.58 15.29
C MET A 113 -9.69 11.29 13.94
N SER A 114 -8.58 11.45 13.21
CA SER A 114 -8.63 12.02 11.85
C SER A 114 -9.47 11.15 10.91
N ILE A 115 -10.03 11.79 9.87
CA ILE A 115 -10.79 11.09 8.84
C ILE A 115 -9.95 10.01 8.14
N ASP A 116 -8.67 10.28 7.90
CA ASP A 116 -7.75 9.33 7.29
C ASP A 116 -7.54 8.09 8.16
N LEU A 117 -7.35 8.25 9.48
CA LEU A 117 -7.22 7.11 10.40
C LEU A 117 -8.49 6.25 10.40
N LYS A 118 -9.66 6.87 10.33
CA LYS A 118 -10.95 6.14 10.20
C LYS A 118 -11.00 5.35 8.89
N PHE A 119 -10.52 5.90 7.78
CA PHE A 119 -10.42 5.16 6.51
C PHE A 119 -9.42 4.01 6.59
N PHE A 120 -8.25 4.22 7.19
CA PHE A 120 -7.27 3.15 7.43
C PHE A 120 -7.87 2.01 8.26
N ALA A 121 -8.63 2.32 9.29
CA ALA A 121 -9.25 1.32 10.16
C ALA A 121 -10.36 0.50 9.45
N ARG A 122 -11.07 1.08 8.47
CA ARG A 122 -12.10 0.37 7.69
C ARG A 122 -11.51 -0.61 6.68
N GLY A 123 -10.29 -0.34 6.20
CA GLY A 123 -9.62 -1.18 5.22
C GLY A 123 -10.07 -0.95 3.77
N PRO A 124 -9.49 -1.71 2.83
CA PRO A 124 -9.69 -1.50 1.40
C PRO A 124 -11.07 -1.96 0.91
N SER A 125 -11.47 -1.46 -0.26
CA SER A 125 -12.64 -1.95 -0.99
C SER A 125 -12.54 -3.44 -1.30
N VAL A 126 -13.68 -4.13 -1.34
CA VAL A 126 -13.78 -5.52 -1.78
C VAL A 126 -13.53 -5.68 -3.29
N VAL A 127 -13.67 -4.60 -4.06
CA VAL A 127 -13.40 -4.56 -5.50
C VAL A 127 -12.12 -3.78 -5.75
N ALA A 128 -11.16 -4.43 -6.40
CA ALA A 128 -9.90 -3.83 -6.83
C ALA A 128 -9.95 -3.40 -8.30
N ARG A 129 -9.12 -2.41 -8.63
CA ARG A 129 -8.92 -1.87 -9.97
C ARG A 129 -7.63 -2.45 -10.56
N ARG A 130 -7.68 -2.91 -11.79
CA ARG A 130 -6.54 -3.45 -12.55
C ARG A 130 -6.39 -2.71 -13.87
N PHE A 131 -5.13 -2.48 -14.25
CA PHE A 131 -4.74 -1.90 -15.52
C PHE A 131 -3.66 -2.78 -16.16
N THR A 132 -3.62 -2.81 -17.49
CA THR A 132 -2.60 -3.56 -18.24
C THR A 132 -1.41 -2.69 -18.65
N ALA A 133 -1.54 -1.36 -18.51
CA ALA A 133 -0.42 -0.44 -18.63
C ALA A 133 -0.61 0.79 -17.72
N TYR A 134 0.49 1.29 -17.17
CA TYR A 134 0.51 2.44 -16.27
C TYR A 134 1.73 3.32 -16.55
N ASN A 135 1.50 4.62 -16.65
CA ASN A 135 2.55 5.60 -16.84
C ASN A 135 2.88 6.25 -15.50
N ILE A 136 4.13 6.22 -15.05
CA ILE A 136 4.57 6.88 -13.82
C ILE A 136 6.06 7.19 -13.92
N ASN A 137 6.49 8.34 -13.41
CA ASN A 137 7.89 8.78 -13.40
C ASN A 137 8.54 8.72 -14.79
N GLY A 138 7.84 9.18 -15.81
CA GLY A 138 8.30 9.17 -17.21
C GLY A 138 8.40 7.78 -17.85
N SER A 139 7.99 6.72 -17.15
CA SER A 139 8.07 5.33 -17.58
C SER A 139 6.68 4.76 -17.85
N LYS A 140 6.57 3.88 -18.86
CA LYS A 140 5.34 3.15 -19.17
C LYS A 140 5.51 1.68 -18.82
N PHE A 141 4.89 1.26 -17.74
CA PHE A 141 4.87 -0.14 -17.32
C PHE A 141 3.74 -0.90 -17.98
N ARG A 142 3.95 -2.19 -18.27
CA ARG A 142 2.96 -3.07 -18.89
C ARG A 142 2.92 -4.42 -18.19
N THR A 143 1.77 -5.08 -18.20
CA THR A 143 1.67 -6.50 -17.81
C THR A 143 2.39 -7.38 -18.83
N LEU A 144 2.94 -8.52 -18.39
CA LEU A 144 3.61 -9.51 -19.27
C LEU A 144 2.80 -9.83 -20.53
N ALA A 145 1.51 -10.14 -20.37
CA ALA A 145 0.61 -10.43 -21.50
C ALA A 145 0.44 -9.28 -22.50
N ARG A 146 0.67 -8.03 -22.09
CA ARG A 146 0.54 -6.85 -22.97
C ARG A 146 1.84 -6.49 -23.68
N GLU A 147 2.98 -6.96 -23.17
CA GLU A 147 4.27 -6.76 -23.82
C GLU A 147 4.72 -7.92 -24.71
N GLU A 148 3.97 -9.02 -24.71
CA GLU A 148 4.19 -10.13 -25.63
C GLU A 148 4.25 -9.63 -27.09
N GLY A 149 5.33 -9.98 -27.79
CA GLY A 149 5.59 -9.53 -29.16
C GLY A 149 6.04 -8.08 -29.33
N LEU A 150 6.15 -7.29 -28.25
CA LEU A 150 6.68 -5.92 -28.32
C LEU A 150 8.21 -5.91 -28.23
N ARG A 151 8.84 -4.96 -28.93
CA ARG A 151 10.29 -4.75 -28.93
C ARG A 151 10.83 -4.25 -27.57
N THR A 152 10.00 -3.63 -26.74
CA THR A 152 10.40 -3.05 -25.45
C THR A 152 9.68 -3.75 -24.30
N GLN A 153 10.44 -4.24 -23.32
CA GLN A 153 9.93 -4.84 -22.10
C GLN A 153 10.04 -3.83 -20.95
N ASN A 154 8.95 -3.66 -20.22
CA ASN A 154 8.92 -2.84 -19.00
C ASN A 154 7.84 -3.38 -18.07
N SER A 155 7.89 -4.69 -17.84
CA SER A 155 7.06 -5.44 -16.91
C SER A 155 7.90 -5.90 -15.71
N GLY A 156 7.33 -6.73 -14.84
CA GLY A 156 8.06 -7.31 -13.73
C GLY A 156 8.28 -6.38 -12.54
N VAL A 157 7.55 -5.26 -12.45
CA VAL A 157 7.53 -4.46 -11.22
C VAL A 157 6.71 -5.19 -10.17
N PHE A 158 7.33 -5.44 -9.02
CA PHE A 158 6.69 -6.02 -7.86
C PHE A 158 7.01 -5.20 -6.62
N LEU A 159 6.22 -5.45 -5.58
CA LEU A 159 6.36 -4.80 -4.29
C LEU A 159 7.14 -5.72 -3.36
N THR A 160 8.32 -5.30 -2.93
CA THR A 160 9.04 -6.00 -1.85
C THR A 160 8.41 -5.63 -0.52
N SER A 161 7.90 -6.63 0.19
CA SER A 161 7.32 -6.42 1.52
C SER A 161 8.39 -6.55 2.59
N LYS A 162 8.56 -5.53 3.44
CA LYS A 162 9.40 -5.61 4.65
C LYS A 162 8.77 -6.44 5.77
N ILE A 163 7.57 -6.96 5.55
CA ILE A 163 6.83 -7.71 6.55
C ILE A 163 7.47 -9.10 6.66
N SER A 164 8.04 -9.40 7.83
CA SER A 164 8.58 -10.73 8.13
C SER A 164 7.46 -11.78 8.07
N CYS A 165 7.45 -12.61 7.04
CA CYS A 165 6.56 -13.75 6.97
C CYS A 165 7.12 -14.88 7.87
N VAL A 166 6.48 -15.13 9.02
CA VAL A 166 6.80 -16.30 9.84
C VAL A 166 5.92 -17.44 9.35
N THR A 167 6.38 -18.15 8.31
CA THR A 167 5.56 -19.18 7.63
C THR A 167 5.61 -20.55 8.31
N SER A 168 6.52 -20.79 9.27
CA SER A 168 6.60 -22.06 9.99
C SER A 168 7.08 -21.91 11.44
N SER A 169 6.71 -22.85 12.30
CA SER A 169 7.26 -22.99 13.66
C SER A 169 8.72 -23.45 13.69
N ILE A 170 9.32 -23.70 12.52
CA ILE A 170 10.69 -24.18 12.35
C ILE A 170 11.64 -22.99 12.07
N ASP A 171 11.12 -21.86 11.57
CA ASP A 171 11.90 -20.65 11.33
C ASP A 171 11.94 -19.78 12.60
N GLY A 172 12.91 -20.07 13.48
CA GLY A 172 13.19 -19.26 14.68
C GLY A 172 13.72 -17.84 14.38
N ASN A 173 14.05 -17.53 13.13
CA ASN A 173 14.72 -16.29 12.74
C ASN A 173 13.87 -15.44 11.79
N LEU A 174 13.70 -14.16 12.14
CA LEU A 174 13.17 -13.16 11.20
C LEU A 174 14.10 -13.08 9.99
N ARG A 175 13.61 -13.48 8.82
CA ARG A 175 14.25 -13.11 7.56
C ARG A 175 13.64 -11.80 7.09
N GLN A 176 14.47 -10.76 6.97
CA GLN A 176 14.10 -9.59 6.18
C GLN A 176 14.12 -10.02 4.72
N ALA A 177 13.11 -9.65 3.95
CA ALA A 177 13.21 -9.72 2.50
C ALA A 177 14.15 -8.59 2.05
N GLU A 178 15.33 -8.95 1.54
CA GLU A 178 16.23 -8.03 0.84
C GLU A 178 15.62 -7.55 -0.49
#